data_AF-R9ASP5-F1
#
_entry.id   AF-R9ASP5-F1
#
_cell.length_a   1.000
_cell.length_b   1.000
_cell.length_c   1.000
_cell.angle_alpha   90.00
_cell.angle_beta   90.00
_cell.angle_gamma   90.00
#
_symmetry.space_group_name_H-M   'P 1'
#
loop_
_entity.id
_entity.type
_entity.pdbx_description
1 polymer ?
#
loop_
_entity_poly.entity_id
_entity_poly.type
_entity_poly.pdbx_seq_one_letter_code
_entity_poly.pdbx_strand_id
1 'polypeptide(L)'
;MSNNKISSSDLVKITFFVILQIPFIFPILWGIIPSIILLIGFFISKRDANIETLKKAIKICKFYASLTAIIVIGVTIYIFINDEYYRQDPLSYIILPMFLCLFGLFLYLLFLNLLFYKPLINNSYFVFSSEKKTQLNILGSENMKSFSVADELLKWKELKDQGLISEGEFEEMKKKIIGS
;
A
#
# COMPACT_ATOMS: atom_id res chain seq x y z
N MET A 1 11.55 -22.05 11.52
CA MET A 1 10.56 -20.98 11.75
C MET A 1 11.30 -19.72 12.14
N SER A 2 11.61 -18.82 11.21
CA SER A 2 12.35 -17.58 11.51
C SER A 2 11.56 -16.35 11.06
N ASN A 3 11.15 -15.56 12.06
CA ASN A 3 10.82 -14.14 12.05
C ASN A 3 9.61 -13.63 11.24
N ASN A 4 8.47 -13.56 11.94
CA ASN A 4 7.24 -12.86 11.55
C ASN A 4 7.32 -11.32 11.66
N LYS A 5 8.46 -10.69 11.35
CA LYS A 5 8.61 -9.22 11.50
C LYS A 5 9.51 -8.64 10.41
N ILE A 6 9.18 -7.41 9.98
CA ILE A 6 10.06 -6.59 9.13
C ILE A 6 11.42 -6.45 9.83
N SER A 7 12.50 -6.64 9.08
CA SER A 7 13.85 -6.44 9.58
C SER A 7 14.02 -5.01 10.12
N SER A 8 14.57 -4.86 11.33
CA SER A 8 14.83 -3.54 11.93
C SER A 8 15.64 -2.63 11.01
N SER A 9 16.58 -3.20 10.24
CA SER A 9 17.36 -2.46 9.23
C SER A 9 16.45 -1.85 8.14
N ASP A 10 15.48 -2.61 7.64
CA ASP A 10 14.60 -2.14 6.57
C ASP A 10 13.58 -1.11 7.08
N LEU A 11 13.13 -1.26 8.32
CA LEU A 11 12.31 -0.24 8.99
C LEU A 11 13.09 1.08 9.14
N VAL A 12 14.35 1.02 9.59
CA VAL A 12 15.22 2.20 9.70
C VAL A 12 15.41 2.89 8.35
N LYS A 13 15.62 2.14 7.26
CA LYS A 13 15.73 2.72 5.90
C LYS A 13 14.47 3.49 5.50
N ILE A 14 13.30 2.90 5.72
CA ILE A 14 12.01 3.54 5.39
C ILE A 14 11.81 4.79 6.25
N THR A 15 12.06 4.71 7.56
CA THR A 15 11.95 5.87 8.47
C THR A 15 12.92 6.99 8.05
N PHE A 16 14.16 6.64 7.71
CA PHE A 16 15.14 7.60 7.24
C PHE A 16 14.70 8.27 5.95
N PHE A 17 14.13 7.53 4.99
CA PHE A 17 13.56 8.11 3.78
C PHE A 17 12.45 9.14 4.06
N VAL A 18 11.57 8.87 5.03
CA VAL A 18 10.48 9.80 5.41
C VAL A 18 11.07 11.09 5.98
N ILE A 19 12.06 11.00 6.87
CA ILE A 19 12.75 12.17 7.42
C ILE A 19 13.46 12.96 6.29
N LEU A 20 14.06 12.24 5.35
CA LEU A 20 14.78 12.82 4.23
C LEU A 20 13.87 13.56 3.24
N GLN A 21 12.54 13.42 3.32
CA GLN A 21 11.61 14.26 2.54
C GLN A 21 11.56 15.71 3.03
N ILE A 22 11.89 15.97 4.31
CA ILE A 22 11.73 17.29 4.92
C ILE A 22 12.48 18.38 4.12
N PRO A 23 13.76 18.23 3.76
CA PRO A 23 14.49 19.24 2.98
C PRO A 23 13.93 19.47 1.57
N PHE A 24 13.29 18.45 0.97
CA PHE A 24 12.65 18.59 -0.35
C PHE A 24 11.29 19.28 -0.26
N ILE A 25 10.58 19.15 0.87
CA ILE A 25 9.31 19.80 1.13
C ILE A 25 9.52 21.25 1.58
N PHE A 26 10.48 21.50 2.47
CA PHE A 26 10.77 22.83 2.99
C PHE A 26 12.28 23.05 2.97
N PRO A 27 12.80 24.12 2.33
CA PRO A 27 12.09 25.28 1.76
C PRO A 27 11.67 25.13 0.29
N ILE A 28 12.00 24.02 -0.37
CA ILE A 28 11.92 23.91 -1.85
C ILE A 28 10.49 23.69 -2.37
N LEU A 29 9.56 23.18 -1.53
CA LEU A 29 8.16 22.82 -1.85
C LEU A 29 7.98 21.74 -2.94
N TRP A 30 9.00 21.46 -3.75
CA TRP A 30 8.99 20.46 -4.80
C TRP A 30 8.64 19.05 -4.28
N GLY A 31 9.11 18.69 -3.09
CA GLY A 31 8.92 17.38 -2.47
C GLY A 31 7.48 17.06 -2.04
N ILE A 32 6.57 18.04 -2.03
CA ILE A 32 5.17 17.86 -1.62
C ILE A 32 4.46 16.88 -2.54
N ILE A 33 4.56 17.09 -3.85
CA ILE A 33 3.89 16.27 -4.86
C ILE A 33 4.31 14.80 -4.76
N PRO A 34 5.61 14.44 -4.83
CA PRO A 34 6.02 13.05 -4.71
C PRO A 34 5.66 12.44 -3.36
N SER A 35 5.74 13.20 -2.25
CA SER A 35 5.37 12.70 -0.92
C SER A 35 3.89 12.30 -0.85
N ILE A 36 3.00 13.13 -1.38
CA ILE A 36 1.56 12.84 -1.44
C ILE A 36 1.30 11.59 -2.29
N ILE A 37 1.93 11.49 -3.47
CA ILE A 37 1.79 10.33 -4.36
C ILE A 37 2.21 9.04 -3.65
N LEU A 38 3.33 9.06 -2.94
CA LEU A 38 3.82 7.90 -2.19
C LEU A 38 2.90 7.55 -1.02
N LEU A 39 2.40 8.54 -0.29
CA LEU A 39 1.50 8.32 0.85
C LEU A 39 0.17 7.70 0.39
N ILE A 40 -0.44 8.24 -0.67
CA ILE A 40 -1.65 7.70 -1.28
C ILE A 40 -1.40 6.29 -1.81
N GLY A 41 -0.31 6.10 -2.57
CA GLY A 41 0.06 4.81 -3.14
C GLY A 41 0.27 3.74 -2.06
N PHE A 42 0.93 4.09 -0.96
CA PHE A 42 1.12 3.21 0.19
C PHE A 42 -0.20 2.87 0.89
N PHE A 43 -1.05 3.87 1.16
CA PHE A 43 -2.32 3.67 1.85
C PHE A 43 -3.27 2.78 1.05
N ILE A 44 -3.42 3.02 -0.26
CA ILE A 44 -4.25 2.20 -1.14
C ILE A 44 -3.67 0.78 -1.25
N SER A 45 -2.36 0.65 -1.41
CA SER A 45 -1.69 -0.65 -1.46
C SER A 45 -1.92 -1.47 -0.18
N LYS A 46 -1.91 -0.81 0.98
CA LYS A 46 -2.22 -1.42 2.28
C LYS A 46 -3.69 -1.81 2.42
N ARG A 47 -4.61 -0.96 1.98
CA ARG A 47 -6.06 -1.25 2.00
C ARG A 47 -6.40 -2.45 1.11
N ASP A 48 -5.85 -2.48 -0.10
CA ASP A 48 -6.22 -3.46 -1.13
C ASP A 48 -5.37 -4.74 -1.06
N ALA A 49 -4.38 -4.79 -0.16
CA ALA A 49 -3.39 -5.86 -0.04
C ALA A 49 -2.64 -6.15 -1.36
N ASN A 50 -2.53 -5.14 -2.23
CA ASN A 50 -1.92 -5.26 -3.55
C ASN A 50 -0.74 -4.29 -3.70
N ILE A 51 0.45 -4.86 -3.87
CA ILE A 51 1.72 -4.15 -4.05
C ILE A 51 1.82 -3.38 -5.38
N GLU A 52 1.04 -3.77 -6.39
CA GLU A 52 1.10 -3.17 -7.72
C GLU A 52 0.76 -1.69 -7.71
N THR A 53 -0.18 -1.28 -6.85
CA THR A 53 -0.53 0.13 -6.67
C THR A 53 0.67 0.95 -6.17
N LEU A 54 1.44 0.41 -5.23
CA LEU A 54 2.66 1.05 -4.76
C LEU A 54 3.71 1.15 -5.88
N LYS A 55 3.90 0.07 -6.66
CA LYS A 55 4.83 0.07 -7.82
C LYS A 55 4.44 1.15 -8.84
N LYS A 56 3.13 1.31 -9.11
CA LYS A 56 2.61 2.37 -9.98
C LYS A 56 2.90 3.76 -9.40
N ALA A 57 2.63 3.99 -8.12
CA ALA A 57 2.92 5.27 -7.46
C ALA A 57 4.43 5.63 -7.53
N ILE A 58 5.32 4.66 -7.33
CA ILE A 58 6.77 4.86 -7.45
C ILE A 58 7.16 5.16 -8.89
N LYS A 59 6.56 4.50 -9.88
CA LYS A 59 6.79 4.81 -11.30
C LYS A 59 6.34 6.23 -11.64
N ILE A 60 5.21 6.69 -11.12
CA ILE A 60 4.73 8.07 -11.27
C ILE A 60 5.72 9.06 -10.63
N CYS A 61 6.26 8.76 -9.44
CA CYS A 61 7.28 9.60 -8.81
C CYS A 61 8.56 9.71 -9.63
N LYS A 62 9.01 8.59 -10.22
CA LYS A 62 10.17 8.59 -11.14
C LYS A 62 9.89 9.44 -12.37
N PHE A 63 8.71 9.29 -12.97
CA PHE A 63 8.29 10.11 -14.11
C PHE A 63 8.22 11.60 -13.76
N TYR A 64 7.67 11.96 -12.61
CA TYR A 64 7.63 13.34 -12.11
C TYR A 64 9.03 13.94 -11.94
N ALA A 65 9.97 13.19 -11.37
CA ALA A 65 11.36 13.63 -11.26
C ALA A 65 12.04 13.80 -12.63
N SER A 66 11.80 12.87 -13.57
CA SER A 66 12.28 13.00 -14.96
C SER A 66 11.71 14.24 -15.65
N LEU A 67 10.41 14.52 -15.49
CA LEU A 67 9.77 15.71 -16.06
C LEU A 67 10.37 17.00 -15.47
N THR A 68 10.63 17.01 -14.16
CA THR A 68 11.30 18.14 -13.51
C THR A 68 12.69 18.37 -14.09
N ALA A 69 13.48 17.31 -14.32
CA ALA A 69 14.81 17.42 -14.92
C ALA A 69 14.75 18.06 -16.32
N ILE A 70 13.78 17.67 -17.15
CA ILE A 70 13.57 18.26 -18.48
C ILE A 70 13.24 19.75 -18.37
N ILE A 71 12.38 20.14 -17.43
CA ILE A 71 12.03 21.56 -17.19
C ILE A 71 13.26 22.36 -16.76
N VAL A 72 14.06 21.84 -15.82
CA VAL A 72 15.29 22.50 -15.36
C VAL A 72 16.26 22.73 -16.52
N ILE A 73 16.48 21.71 -17.35
CA ILE A 73 17.33 21.84 -18.55
C ILE A 73 16.76 22.87 -19.52
N GLY A 74 15.45 22.83 -19.80
CA GLY A 74 14.78 23.78 -20.69
C GLY A 74 14.90 25.23 -20.23
N VAL A 75 14.66 25.49 -18.94
CA VAL A 75 14.81 26.82 -18.33
C VAL A 75 16.27 27.28 -18.41
N THR A 76 17.22 26.38 -18.15
CA THR A 76 18.66 26.71 -18.22
C THR A 76 19.07 27.14 -19.63
N ILE A 77 18.61 26.40 -20.66
CA ILE A 77 18.85 26.74 -22.07
C ILE A 77 18.20 28.09 -22.41
N TYR A 78 16.97 28.31 -21.97
CA TYR A 78 16.25 29.56 -22.21
C TYR A 78 16.98 30.77 -21.63
N ILE A 79 17.44 30.69 -20.37
CA ILE A 79 18.21 31.75 -19.72
C ILE A 79 19.53 32.00 -20.46
N PHE A 80 20.26 30.94 -20.82
CA PHE A 80 21.52 31.05 -21.55
C PHE A 80 21.35 31.79 -22.89
N ILE A 81 20.24 31.58 -23.60
CA ILE A 81 19.98 32.20 -24.91
C ILE A 81 19.48 33.64 -24.78
N ASN A 82 18.65 33.96 -23.79
CA ASN A 82 17.96 35.25 -23.76
C ASN A 82 18.63 36.29 -22.85
N ASP A 83 19.42 35.88 -21.87
CA ASP A 83 19.91 36.81 -20.85
C ASP A 83 21.43 37.00 -20.94
N GLU A 84 21.85 38.20 -21.35
CA GLU A 84 23.26 38.57 -21.46
C GLU A 84 23.96 38.59 -20.10
N TYR A 85 23.26 38.91 -19.02
CA TYR A 85 23.85 38.98 -17.68
C TYR A 85 24.36 37.59 -17.26
N TYR A 86 23.54 36.56 -17.46
CA TYR A 86 23.90 35.19 -17.09
C TYR A 86 24.98 34.58 -18.01
N ARG A 87 25.18 35.14 -19.20
CA ARG A 87 26.28 34.71 -20.11
C ARG A 87 27.65 35.26 -19.72
N GLN A 88 27.73 36.32 -18.91
CA GLN A 88 29.01 36.89 -18.50
C GLN A 88 29.79 35.94 -17.58
N ASP A 89 29.09 35.24 -16.68
CA ASP A 89 29.65 34.16 -15.87
C ASP A 89 28.69 32.94 -15.84
N PRO A 90 28.71 32.11 -16.89
CA PRO A 90 27.80 30.99 -17.00
C PRO A 90 28.11 29.89 -15.97
N LEU A 91 29.33 29.83 -15.43
CA LEU A 91 29.69 28.82 -14.45
C LEU A 91 28.90 29.02 -13.16
N SER A 92 28.95 30.24 -12.61
CA SER A 92 28.31 30.57 -11.33
C SER A 92 26.80 30.67 -11.44
N TYR A 93 26.29 31.27 -12.52
CA TYR A 93 24.87 31.62 -12.62
C TYR A 93 24.01 30.61 -13.38
N ILE A 94 24.62 29.71 -14.17
CA ILE A 94 23.88 28.75 -15.01
C ILE A 94 24.26 27.31 -14.66
N ILE A 95 25.55 26.97 -14.77
CA ILE A 95 26.03 25.59 -14.68
C ILE A 95 25.93 25.06 -13.25
N LEU A 96 26.43 25.82 -12.26
CA LEU A 96 26.42 25.40 -10.87
C LEU A 96 24.98 25.21 -10.31
N PRO A 97 24.03 26.16 -10.51
CA PRO A 97 22.64 25.95 -10.09
C PRO A 97 21.95 24.79 -10.81
N MET A 98 22.16 24.64 -12.13
CA MET A 98 21.62 23.51 -12.88
C MET A 98 22.14 22.18 -12.32
N PHE A 99 23.46 22.09 -12.08
CA PHE A 99 24.07 20.89 -11.51
C PHE A 99 23.52 20.56 -10.14
N LEU A 100 23.39 21.54 -9.23
CA LEU A 100 22.83 21.34 -7.90
C LEU A 100 21.39 20.82 -7.94
N CYS A 101 20.54 21.39 -8.81
CA CYS A 101 19.17 20.93 -9.01
C CYS A 101 19.12 19.49 -9.54
N LEU A 102 19.88 19.19 -10.60
CA LEU A 102 19.90 17.84 -11.19
C LEU A 102 20.50 16.80 -10.23
N PHE A 103 21.52 17.17 -9.46
CA PHE A 103 22.10 16.32 -8.44
C PHE A 103 21.10 16.02 -7.32
N GLY A 104 20.34 17.03 -6.88
CA GLY A 104 19.23 16.84 -5.93
C GLY A 104 18.17 15.85 -6.43
N LEU A 105 17.78 15.95 -7.70
CA LEU A 105 16.85 14.99 -8.33
C LEU A 105 17.44 13.58 -8.41
N PHE A 106 18.72 13.46 -8.76
CA PHE A 106 19.42 12.18 -8.78
C PHE A 106 19.46 11.53 -7.39
N LEU A 107 19.82 12.30 -6.36
CA LEU A 107 19.80 11.84 -4.97
C LEU A 107 18.40 11.38 -4.55
N TYR A 108 17.36 12.16 -4.86
CA TYR A 108 15.98 11.77 -4.58
C TYR A 108 15.63 10.41 -5.21
N LEU A 109 15.96 10.20 -6.49
CA LEU A 109 15.71 8.92 -7.18
C LEU A 109 16.50 7.75 -6.56
N LEU A 110 17.75 8.00 -6.17
CA LEU A 110 18.60 7.03 -5.49
C LEU A 110 17.99 6.64 -4.14
N PHE A 111 17.57 7.61 -3.33
CA PHE A 111 16.95 7.39 -2.03
C PHE A 111 15.60 6.69 -2.15
N LEU A 112 14.75 7.11 -3.09
CA LEU A 112 13.49 6.44 -3.39
C LEU A 112 13.70 4.96 -3.71
N ASN A 113 14.75 4.62 -4.45
CA ASN A 113 15.01 3.24 -4.83
C ASN A 113 15.60 2.42 -3.67
N LEU A 114 16.60 2.94 -2.97
CA LEU A 114 17.38 2.21 -1.97
C LEU A 114 16.71 2.16 -0.60
N LEU A 115 16.11 3.27 -0.16
CA LEU A 115 15.59 3.42 1.21
C LEU A 115 14.08 3.16 1.29
N PHE A 116 13.34 3.33 0.20
CA PHE A 116 11.89 3.14 0.19
C PHE A 116 11.46 1.90 -0.61
N TYR A 117 11.73 1.88 -1.92
CA TYR A 117 11.26 0.83 -2.82
C TYR A 117 11.80 -0.55 -2.45
N LYS A 118 13.13 -0.74 -2.39
CA LYS A 118 13.73 -2.04 -2.09
C LYS A 118 13.25 -2.60 -0.73
N PRO A 119 13.29 -1.85 0.38
CA PRO A 119 12.78 -2.34 1.67
C PRO A 119 11.30 -2.75 1.65
N LEU A 120 10.44 -1.98 0.97
CA LEU A 120 9.00 -2.27 0.90
C LEU A 120 8.68 -3.49 0.03
N ILE A 121 9.39 -3.69 -1.08
CA ILE A 121 9.19 -4.86 -1.93
C ILE A 121 9.68 -6.14 -1.25
N ASN A 122 10.86 -6.09 -0.62
CA ASN A 122 11.43 -7.27 0.04
C ASN A 122 10.57 -7.76 1.22
N ASN A 123 9.84 -6.84 1.86
CA ASN A 123 8.96 -7.15 2.98
C ASN A 123 7.47 -7.05 2.60
N SER A 124 7.14 -7.10 1.30
CA SER A 124 5.80 -6.77 0.82
C SER A 124 4.72 -7.71 1.33
N TYR A 125 5.05 -8.99 1.48
CA TYR A 125 4.14 -9.97 2.06
C TYR A 125 3.67 -9.51 3.44
N PHE A 126 4.59 -9.12 4.33
CA PHE A 126 4.23 -8.68 5.69
C PHE A 126 3.58 -7.30 5.75
N VAL A 127 4.01 -6.36 4.91
CA VAL A 127 3.48 -4.98 4.92
C VAL A 127 2.05 -4.93 4.38
N PHE A 128 1.75 -5.77 3.39
CA PHE A 128 0.50 -5.72 2.63
C PHE A 128 -0.39 -6.96 2.84
N SER A 129 0.03 -8.00 3.57
CA SER A 129 -0.85 -9.12 3.92
C SER A 129 -2.01 -8.63 4.79
N SER A 130 -3.22 -8.70 4.25
CA SER A 130 -4.43 -8.54 5.05
C SER A 130 -4.67 -9.82 5.84
N GLU A 131 -4.23 -9.87 7.10
CA GLU A 131 -4.65 -10.93 8.04
C GLU A 131 -6.18 -11.06 8.12
N LYS A 132 -6.93 -10.04 7.69
CA LYS A 132 -8.41 -9.99 7.73
C LYS A 132 -9.13 -10.73 6.60
N LYS A 133 -8.50 -11.07 5.46
CA LYS A 133 -9.24 -11.73 4.35
C LYS A 133 -9.39 -13.25 4.51
N THR A 134 -8.54 -13.91 5.30
CA THR A 134 -8.56 -15.37 5.42
C THR A 134 -9.51 -15.87 6.51
N GLN A 135 -9.79 -15.07 7.55
CA GLN A 135 -10.68 -15.48 8.65
C GLN A 135 -12.18 -15.33 8.34
N LEU A 136 -12.57 -14.41 7.44
CA LEU A 136 -13.98 -14.17 7.12
C LEU A 136 -14.59 -15.16 6.11
N ASN A 137 -13.77 -15.81 5.28
CA ASN A 137 -14.27 -16.75 4.26
C ASN A 137 -14.40 -18.21 4.74
N ILE A 138 -13.79 -18.58 5.88
CA ILE A 138 -13.83 -19.97 6.39
C ILE A 138 -14.90 -20.13 7.49
N LEU A 139 -15.28 -19.06 8.22
CA LEU A 139 -16.23 -19.17 9.33
C LEU A 139 -17.70 -18.85 8.99
N GLY A 140 -17.98 -18.23 7.83
CA GLY A 140 -19.29 -17.63 7.54
C GLY A 140 -20.26 -18.44 6.66
N SER A 141 -19.79 -19.48 5.96
CA SER A 141 -20.60 -20.15 4.93
C SER A 141 -21.18 -21.49 5.34
N GLU A 142 -20.52 -22.26 6.22
CA GLU A 142 -20.97 -23.60 6.60
C GLU A 142 -21.72 -23.61 7.94
N ASN A 143 -21.25 -22.84 8.93
CA ASN A 143 -21.82 -22.86 10.28
C ASN A 143 -23.22 -22.22 10.38
N MET A 144 -23.60 -21.26 9.53
CA MET A 144 -24.95 -20.68 9.65
C MET A 144 -26.07 -21.66 9.29
N LYS A 145 -25.81 -22.65 8.41
CA LYS A 145 -26.81 -23.69 8.10
C LYS A 145 -26.84 -24.79 9.15
N SER A 146 -25.67 -25.23 9.63
CA SER A 146 -25.56 -26.31 10.62
C SER A 146 -26.18 -25.95 11.97
N PHE A 147 -26.04 -24.70 12.41
CA PHE A 147 -26.62 -24.24 13.67
C PHE A 147 -28.16 -24.13 13.59
N SER A 148 -28.72 -23.66 12.47
CA SER A 148 -30.17 -23.63 12.25
C SER A 148 -30.81 -25.04 12.27
N VAL A 149 -30.13 -26.03 11.68
CA VAL A 149 -30.59 -27.43 11.64
C VAL A 149 -30.58 -28.05 13.05
N ALA A 150 -29.53 -27.79 13.84
CA ALA A 150 -29.43 -28.31 15.20
C ALA A 150 -30.50 -27.71 16.14
N ASP A 151 -30.75 -26.41 16.03
CA ASP A 151 -31.75 -25.70 16.84
C ASP A 151 -33.17 -26.15 16.48
N GLU A 152 -33.46 -26.37 15.19
CA GLU A 152 -34.73 -26.95 14.76
C GLU A 152 -34.92 -28.37 15.30
N LEU A 153 -33.91 -29.24 15.18
CA LEU A 153 -33.98 -30.61 15.72
C LEU A 153 -34.17 -30.64 17.24
N LEU A 154 -33.54 -29.71 17.98
CA LEU A 154 -33.73 -29.55 19.42
C LEU A 154 -35.18 -29.20 19.74
N LYS A 155 -35.77 -28.24 19.02
CA LYS A 155 -37.17 -27.86 19.21
C LYS A 155 -38.14 -29.00 18.93
N TRP A 156 -37.91 -29.78 17.86
CA TRP A 156 -38.73 -30.95 17.55
C TRP A 156 -38.60 -32.05 18.61
N LYS A 157 -37.39 -32.22 19.18
CA LYS A 157 -37.16 -33.17 20.27
C LYS A 157 -37.92 -32.76 21.54
N GLU A 158 -37.91 -31.47 21.88
CA GLU A 158 -38.67 -30.95 23.03
C GLU A 158 -40.18 -31.15 22.87
N LEU A 159 -40.73 -30.94 21.67
CA LEU A 159 -42.15 -31.18 21.37
C LEU A 159 -42.53 -32.65 21.53
N LYS A 160 -41.62 -33.56 21.16
CA LYS A 160 -41.79 -35.01 21.35
C LYS A 160 -41.74 -35.37 22.83
N ASP A 161 -40.75 -34.87 23.56
CA ASP A 161 -40.55 -35.17 24.98
C ASP A 161 -41.71 -34.62 25.84
N GLN A 162 -42.39 -33.56 25.36
CA GLN A 162 -43.63 -33.03 25.95
C GLN A 162 -44.90 -33.81 25.56
N GLY A 163 -44.79 -34.83 24.70
CA GLY A 163 -45.91 -35.65 24.24
C GLY A 163 -46.85 -34.95 23.26
N LEU A 164 -46.44 -33.80 22.69
CA LEU A 164 -47.25 -33.02 21.74
C LEU A 164 -47.19 -33.56 20.31
N ILE A 165 -46.16 -34.34 19.99
CA ILE A 165 -46.00 -35.04 18.72
C ILE A 165 -45.65 -36.50 18.98
N SER A 166 -46.06 -37.38 18.07
CA SER A 166 -45.74 -38.81 18.12
C SER A 166 -44.29 -39.09 17.66
N GLU A 167 -43.76 -40.24 18.07
CA GLU A 167 -42.43 -40.71 17.64
C GLU A 167 -42.29 -40.76 16.11
N GLY A 168 -43.39 -41.11 15.41
CA GLY A 168 -43.41 -41.20 13.95
C GLY A 168 -43.28 -39.83 13.27
N GLU A 169 -43.95 -38.80 13.80
CA GLU A 169 -43.89 -37.43 13.27
C GLU A 169 -42.52 -36.79 13.49
N PHE A 170 -41.89 -37.07 14.63
CA PHE A 170 -40.52 -36.64 14.91
C PHE A 170 -39.51 -37.25 13.92
N GLU A 171 -39.59 -38.55 13.65
CA GLU A 171 -38.70 -39.22 12.72
C GLU A 171 -38.92 -38.79 11.26
N GLU A 172 -40.15 -38.44 10.85
CA GLU A 172 -40.41 -37.87 9.53
C GLU A 172 -39.79 -36.47 9.37
N MET A 173 -39.93 -35.61 10.39
CA MET A 173 -39.36 -34.26 10.36
C MET A 173 -37.84 -34.26 10.46
N LYS A 174 -37.26 -35.12 11.29
CA LYS A 174 -35.82 -35.33 11.39
C LYS A 174 -35.22 -35.75 10.04
N LYS A 175 -35.87 -36.64 9.30
CA LYS A 175 -35.46 -37.02 7.94
C LYS A 175 -35.57 -35.85 6.95
N LYS A 176 -36.59 -35.01 7.05
CA LYS A 176 -36.73 -33.80 6.20
C LYS A 176 -35.67 -32.74 6.50
N ILE A 177 -35.30 -32.57 7.78
CA ILE A 177 -34.37 -31.52 8.26
C ILE A 177 -32.90 -31.90 8.02
N ILE A 178 -32.52 -33.16 8.24
CA ILE A 178 -31.15 -33.65 8.00
C ILE A 178 -30.87 -33.83 6.50
N GLY A 179 -31.93 -33.92 5.70
CA GLY A 179 -31.86 -34.15 4.26
C GLY A 179 -31.60 -35.62 3.93
N SER A 180 -32.28 -36.11 2.90
CA SER A 180 -31.71 -37.15 2.04
C SER A 180 -30.63 -36.54 1.15
#